data_AF-A0AAV9ACA2-F1
#
_entry.id   AF-A0AAV9ACA2-F1
#
_cell.length_a   1.000
_cell.length_b   1.000
_cell.length_c   1.000
_cell.angle_alpha   90.00
_cell.angle_beta   90.00
_cell.angle_gamma   90.00
#
_symmetry.space_group_name_H-M   'P 1'
#
loop_
_entity.id
_entity.type
_entity.pdbx_description
1 polymer ?
#
loop_
_entity_poly.entity_id
_entity_poly.type
_entity_poly.pdbx_seq_one_letter_code
_entity_poly.pdbx_strand_id
1 'polypeptide(L)' 'MDVISLEYEADYIGMMLMASAGYHPRYAQIAYEKLAIQDESDLFSTHPTFVKRIKALSDANVMGKALALYLEALNHKSS' A
#
# COMPACT_ATOMS: atom_id res chain seq x y z
N MET A 1 -21.71 4.42 3.22
CA MET A 1 -20.32 3.89 3.20
C MET A 1 -19.43 5.06 2.83
N ASP A 2 -18.53 5.45 3.74
CA ASP A 2 -17.65 6.60 3.51
C ASP A 2 -16.56 6.24 2.49
N VAL A 3 -16.37 7.08 1.47
CA VAL A 3 -15.37 6.89 0.39
C VAL A 3 -13.96 6.67 0.97
N ILE A 4 -13.62 7.34 2.07
CA ILE A 4 -12.34 7.20 2.78
C ILE A 4 -12.09 5.76 3.25
N SER A 5 -13.15 5.02 3.61
CA SER A 5 -13.05 3.62 4.03
C SER A 5 -12.73 2.67 2.87
N LEU A 6 -13.32 2.92 1.69
CA LEU A 6 -13.09 2.09 0.50
C LEU A 6 -11.68 2.29 -0.05
N GLU A 7 -11.21 3.53 -0.04
CA GLU A 7 -9.85 3.88 -0.45
C GLU A 7 -8.77 3.21 0.41
N TYR A 8 -8.98 3.19 1.73
CA TYR A 8 -8.06 2.51 2.65
C TYR A 8 -8.08 0.99 2.44
N GLU A 9 -9.27 0.40 2.23
CA GLU A 9 -9.40 -1.03 1.95
C GLU A 9 -8.67 -1.42 0.66
N ALA A 10 -8.83 -0.61 -0.40
CA ALA A 10 -8.15 -0.81 -1.67
C ALA A 10 -6.62 -0.79 -1.50
N ASP A 11 -6.08 0.20 -0.78
CA ASP A 11 -4.64 0.25 -0.50
C ASP A 11 -4.14 -0.94 0.32
N TYR A 12 -4.89 -1.31 1.36
CA TYR A 12 -4.53 -2.41 2.24
C TYR A 12 -4.44 -3.71 1.45
N ILE A 13 -5.48 -4.01 0.65
CA ILE A 13 -5.51 -5.20 -0.20
C ILE A 13 -4.41 -5.13 -1.26
N GLY A 14 -4.22 -3.98 -1.90
CA GLY A 14 -3.16 -3.77 -2.90
C GLY A 14 -1.77 -4.06 -2.34
N MET A 15 -1.46 -3.58 -1.13
CA MET A 15 -0.17 -3.84 -0.48
C MET A 15 0.02 -5.32 -0.13
N MET A 16 -1.03 -6.00 0.37
CA MET A 16 -0.95 -7.44 0.65
C MET A 16 -0.71 -8.25 -0.63
N LEU A 17 -1.42 -7.91 -1.71
CA LEU A 17 -1.27 -8.58 -3.00
C LEU A 17 0.15 -8.42 -3.56
N MET A 18 0.67 -7.19 -3.55
CA MET A 18 2.04 -6.91 -4.02
C MET A 18 3.09 -7.66 -3.18
N ALA A 19 2.92 -7.69 -1.86
CA ALA A 19 3.79 -8.47 -0.98
C ALA A 19 3.76 -9.97 -1.31
N SER A 20 2.57 -10.55 -1.50
CA SER A 20 2.41 -11.97 -1.86
C SER A 20 3.01 -12.32 -3.22
N ALA A 21 3.13 -11.35 -4.13
CA ALA A 21 3.85 -11.52 -5.41
C ALA A 21 5.38 -11.40 -5.28
N GLY A 22 5.88 -11.07 -4.09
CA GLY A 22 7.30 -10.90 -3.78
C GLY A 22 7.82 -9.48 -4.00
N TYR A 23 6.96 -8.46 -4.04
CA TYR A 23 7.40 -7.06 -4.02
C TYR A 23 7.54 -6.58 -2.58
N HIS A 24 8.63 -5.87 -2.28
CA HIS A 24 8.86 -5.39 -0.92
C HIS A 24 7.82 -4.33 -0.52
N PRO A 25 7.07 -4.50 0.59
CA PRO A 25 5.90 -3.68 0.92
C PRO A 25 6.21 -2.19 1.16
N ARG A 26 7.44 -1.86 1.59
CA ARG A 26 7.89 -0.45 1.71
C ARG A 26 7.84 0.34 0.40
N TYR A 27 7.91 -0.32 -0.77
CA TYR A 27 7.85 0.40 -2.04
C TYR A 27 6.47 1.00 -2.32
N ALA A 28 5.39 0.43 -1.75
CA ALA A 28 4.06 1.02 -1.83
C ALA A 28 4.06 2.42 -1.19
N GLN A 29 4.64 2.55 0.01
CA GLN A 29 4.76 3.85 0.71
C GLN A 29 5.59 4.87 -0.08
N ILE A 30 6.70 4.44 -0.69
CA ILE A 30 7.56 5.34 -1.47
C ILE A 30 6.87 5.80 -2.77
N ALA A 31 6.17 4.88 -3.46
CA ALA A 31 5.37 5.23 -4.63
C ALA A 31 4.31 6.26 -4.26
N TYR A 32 3.69 6.06 -3.10
CA TYR A 32 2.73 6.98 -2.54
C TYR A 32 3.35 8.35 -2.19
N GLU A 33 4.43 8.43 -1.41
CA GLU A 33 5.08 9.71 -1.12
C GLU A 33 5.45 10.52 -2.39
N LYS A 34 5.89 9.84 -3.44
CA LYS A 34 6.17 10.48 -4.74
C LYS A 34 4.92 10.98 -5.45
N LEU A 35 3.84 10.22 -5.36
CA LEU A 35 2.53 10.53 -5.92
C LEU A 35 1.88 11.72 -5.20
N ALA A 36 2.03 11.82 -3.87
CA ALA A 36 1.52 12.94 -3.08
C ALA A 36 2.22 14.29 -3.39
N ILE A 37 3.43 14.24 -3.95
CA ILE A 37 4.18 15.44 -4.39
C ILE A 37 3.68 15.90 -5.77
N GLN A 38 3.11 15.00 -6.58
CA GLN A 38 2.48 15.32 -7.87
C GLN A 38 1.01 15.66 -7.66
N ASP A 39 0.73 16.83 -7.07
CA ASP A 39 -0.61 17.32 -6.73
C ASP A 39 -1.55 17.56 -7.95
N GLU A 40 -1.08 17.28 -9.18
CA GLU A 40 -1.75 17.63 -10.45
C GLU A 40 -2.13 16.43 -11.35
N SER A 41 -2.02 15.18 -10.88
CA SER A 41 -2.47 14.05 -11.71
C SER A 41 -3.98 13.81 -11.56
N ASP A 42 -4.69 13.54 -12.67
CA ASP A 42 -6.12 13.20 -12.72
C ASP A 42 -6.52 12.07 -11.74
N LEU A 43 -5.54 11.25 -11.33
CA LEU A 43 -5.66 10.19 -10.32
C LEU A 43 -6.15 10.70 -8.95
N PHE A 44 -5.82 11.94 -8.57
CA PHE A 44 -6.18 12.54 -7.28
C PHE A 44 -7.50 13.31 -7.31
N SER A 45 -8.06 13.56 -8.50
CA SER A 45 -9.35 14.25 -8.67
C SER A 45 -10.52 13.37 -8.20
N THR A 46 -10.45 12.06 -8.40
CA THR A 46 -11.51 11.10 -8.03
C THR A 46 -11.33 10.47 -6.64
N HIS A 47 -10.13 10.51 -6.07
CA HIS A 47 -9.80 9.86 -4.79
C HIS A 47 -9.11 10.83 -3.82
N PRO A 48 -9.88 11.66 -3.09
CA PRO A 48 -9.31 12.67 -2.22
C PRO A 48 -8.62 12.07 -0.97
N THR A 49 -7.51 12.70 -0.61
CA THR A 49 -6.71 12.54 0.62
C THR A 49 -5.95 11.23 0.79
N PHE A 50 -4.68 11.31 0.42
CA PHE A 50 -3.74 10.21 0.41
C PHE A 50 -2.84 10.15 1.66
N VAL A 51 -2.53 11.31 2.26
CA VAL A 51 -1.66 11.42 3.45
C VAL A 51 -2.19 10.62 4.65
N LYS A 52 -3.50 10.66 4.92
CA LYS A 52 -4.12 9.89 6.02
C LYS A 52 -4.04 8.38 5.79
N ARG A 53 -4.20 7.94 4.54
CA ARG A 53 -4.13 6.53 4.12
C ARG A 53 -2.70 6.00 4.19
N ILE A 54 -1.71 6.73 3.68
CA ILE A 54 -0.29 6.39 3.84
C ILE A 54 0.03 6.18 5.32
N LYS A 55 -0.36 7.11 6.19
CA LYS A 55 -0.10 7.00 7.62
C LYS A 55 -0.71 5.74 8.23
N ALA A 56 -1.93 5.37 7.81
CA ALA A 56 -2.59 4.15 8.28
C ALA A 56 -1.90 2.87 7.77
N LEU A 57 -1.41 2.85 6.53
CA LEU A 57 -0.64 1.72 5.98
C LEU A 57 0.76 1.59 6.61
N SER A 58 1.31 2.70 7.09
CA SER A 58 2.56 2.73 7.88
C SER A 58 2.39 2.24 9.31
N ASP A 59 1.18 1.88 9.74
CA ASP A 59 0.97 1.21 11.01
C ASP A 59 1.78 -0.09 11.09
N ALA A 60 2.41 -0.31 12.25
CA ALA A 60 3.33 -1.43 12.44
C ALA A 60 2.66 -2.79 12.25
N ASN A 61 1.37 -2.92 12.61
CA ASN A 61 0.62 -4.16 12.45
C ASN A 61 0.37 -4.47 10.96
N VAL A 62 -0.02 -3.44 10.20
CA VAL A 62 -0.27 -3.57 8.75
C VAL A 62 1.03 -3.88 8.01
N MET A 63 2.11 -3.15 8.29
CA MET A 63 3.42 -3.39 7.69
C MET A 63 3.99 -4.77 8.05
N GLY A 64 3.80 -5.22 9.30
CA GLY A 64 4.23 -6.55 9.75
C GLY A 64 3.56 -7.68 8.96
N LYS A 65 2.25 -7.59 8.72
CA LYS A 65 1.52 -8.57 7.89
C LYS A 65 2.03 -8.61 6.46
N ALA A 66 2.23 -7.44 5.85
CA ALA A 66 2.76 -7.36 4.49
C ALA A 66 4.17 -7.96 4.42
N LEU A 67 5.02 -7.70 5.41
CA LEU A 67 6.37 -8.24 5.45
C LEU A 67 6.38 -9.77 5.59
N ALA A 68 5.47 -10.34 6.39
CA ALA A 68 5.33 -11.79 6.51
C ALA A 68 4.99 -12.45 5.16
N LEU A 69 4.01 -11.90 4.42
CA LEU A 69 3.64 -12.38 3.08
C LEU A 69 4.78 -12.27 2.08
N TYR A 70 5.54 -11.18 2.13
CA TYR A 70 6.72 -10.98 1.28
C TYR A 70 7.79 -12.04 1.55
N LEU A 71 8.11 -12.31 2.82
CA LEU A 71 9.11 -13.33 3.20
C LEU A 71 8.66 -14.73 2.79
N GLU A 72 7.38 -15.05 2.96
CA GLU A 72 6.79 -16.31 2.48
C GLU A 72 6.96 -16.44 0.95
N ALA A 73 6.60 -15.41 0.18
CA ALA A 73 6.74 -15.40 -1.27
C ALA A 73 8.20 -15.60 -1.74
N LEU A 74 9.18 -15.06 -1.03
CA LEU A 74 10.60 -15.29 -1.32
C LEU A 74 11.03 -16.73 -1.06
N ASN A 75 10.54 -17.33 0.03
CA ASN A 75 10.85 -18.72 0.36
C ASN A 75 10.28 -19.69 -0.69
N HIS A 76 9.08 -19.42 -1.23
CA HIS A 76 8.48 -20.22 -2.30
C HIS A 76 9.21 -20.12 -3.65
N LYS A 77 9.87 -19.00 -3.96
CA LYS A 77 10.68 -18.87 -5.19
C LYS A 77 12.03 -19.57 -5.11
N SER A 78 12.43 -20.00 -3.92
CA SER A 78 13.74 -20.59 -3.64
C SER A 78 13.73 -22.12 -3.58
N SER A 79 12.56 -22.75 -3.72
CA SER A 79 12.36 -24.21 -3.84
C SER A 79 12.03 -24.60 -5.28
#